data_AF-A0A7W2AIC4-F1
#
_entry.id   AF-A0A7W2AIC4-F1
#
_cell.length_a   1.000
_cell.length_b   1.000
_cell.length_c   1.000
_cell.angle_alpha   90.00
_cell.angle_beta   90.00
_cell.angle_gamma   90.00
#
_symmetry.space_group_name_H-M   'P 1'
#
loop_
_entity.id
_entity.type
_entity.pdbx_description
1 polymer ?
#
loop_
_entity_poly.entity_id
_entity_poly.type
_entity_poly.pdbx_seq_one_letter_code
_entity_poly.pdbx_strand_id
1 'polypeptide(L)'
;MIDRQLLERWEPVKGYEGLYSISNYGRIRREQRVIINIRGNRQVIPEKILRPYYRRGWGKQITLRDRNGKVRTHLVDVLYRKHF
;
A
#
# COMPACT_ATOMS: atom_id res chain seq x y z
N MET A 1 -0.48 23.31 17.70
CA MET A 1 -0.95 22.49 16.56
C MET A 1 -0.22 21.16 16.61
N ILE A 2 -0.93 20.04 16.72
CA ILE A 2 -0.29 18.71 16.66
C ILE A 2 -0.18 18.33 15.19
N ASP A 3 1.03 18.05 14.72
CA ASP A 3 1.25 17.58 13.36
C ASP A 3 0.67 16.17 13.20
N ARG A 4 -0.32 16.05 12.30
CA ARG A 4 -0.98 14.77 11.98
C ARG A 4 0.00 13.74 11.40
N GLN A 5 1.12 14.17 10.82
CA GLN A 5 2.12 13.23 10.30
C GLN A 5 2.88 12.51 11.42
N LEU A 6 3.13 13.17 12.57
CA LEU A 6 3.82 12.57 13.70
C LEU A 6 3.00 11.47 14.40
N LEU A 7 1.66 11.54 14.32
CA LEU A 7 0.74 10.55 14.88
C LEU A 7 0.37 9.44 13.89
N GLU A 8 0.83 9.52 12.64
CA GLU A 8 0.52 8.52 11.63
C GLU A 8 1.38 7.27 11.86
N ARG A 9 0.74 6.19 12.29
CA ARG A 9 1.36 4.87 12.49
C ARG A 9 1.11 4.02 11.27
N TRP A 10 2.12 3.29 10.82
CA TRP A 10 2.07 2.45 9.63
C TRP A 10 2.27 0.98 10.00
N GLU A 11 1.43 0.10 9.48
CA GLU A 11 1.54 -1.35 9.62
C GLU A 11 1.70 -2.03 8.26
N PRO A 12 2.53 -3.08 8.15
CA PRO A 12 2.64 -3.87 6.92
C PRO A 12 1.30 -4.50 6.55
N VAL A 13 0.92 -4.42 5.26
CA VAL A 13 -0.29 -5.09 4.80
C VAL A 13 -0.05 -6.60 4.75
N LYS A 14 -0.84 -7.37 5.51
CA LYS A 14 -0.73 -8.84 5.57
C LYS A 14 -0.77 -9.48 4.17
N GLY A 15 0.21 -10.32 3.85
CA GLY A 15 0.39 -10.94 2.53
C GLY A 15 1.09 -10.06 1.49
N TYR A 16 1.53 -8.86 1.88
CA TYR A 16 2.27 -7.91 1.05
C TYR A 16 3.44 -7.26 1.81
N GLU A 17 4.00 -7.97 2.78
CA GLU A 17 5.05 -7.47 3.67
C GLU A 17 6.29 -7.04 2.88
N GLY A 18 6.81 -5.86 3.22
CA GLY A 18 7.92 -5.21 2.50
C GLY A 18 7.55 -4.63 1.13
N LEU A 19 6.28 -4.72 0.71
CA LEU A 19 5.79 -4.09 -0.51
C LEU A 19 4.86 -2.92 -0.23
N TYR A 20 3.96 -3.07 0.74
CA TYR A 20 2.98 -2.05 1.11
C TYR A 20 2.71 -2.01 2.62
N SER A 21 2.38 -0.81 3.10
CA SER A 21 1.91 -0.56 4.47
C SER A 21 0.62 0.25 4.45
N ILE A 22 -0.21 0.11 5.49
CA ILE A 22 -1.42 0.89 5.73
C ILE A 22 -1.27 1.71 7.01
N SER A 23 -1.77 2.95 7.00
CA SER A 23 -1.74 3.79 8.19
C SER A 23 -3.01 3.71 9.03
N ASN A 24 -2.92 4.17 10.28
CA ASN A 24 -4.08 4.42 11.15
C ASN A 24 -5.02 5.52 10.62
N TYR A 25 -4.72 6.16 9.48
CA TYR A 25 -5.64 7.02 8.75
C TYR A 25 -6.17 6.39 7.44
N GLY A 26 -5.92 5.10 7.22
CA GLY A 26 -6.36 4.38 6.03
C GLY A 26 -5.62 4.82 4.75
N ARG A 27 -4.44 5.43 4.87
CA ARG A 27 -3.57 5.68 3.71
C ARG A 27 -2.79 4.40 3.40
N ILE A 28 -2.52 4.16 2.13
CA ILE A 28 -1.70 3.02 1.70
C ILE A 28 -0.42 3.55 1.08
N ARG A 29 0.70 3.01 1.52
CA ARG A 29 2.04 3.36 1.05
C ARG A 29 2.66 2.15 0.37
N ARG A 30 3.33 2.38 -0.75
CA ARG A 30 4.30 1.44 -1.31
C ARG A 30 5.64 1.71 -0.67
N GLU A 31 6.27 0.66 -0.15
CA GLU A 31 7.61 0.74 0.43
C GLU A 31 8.68 0.89 -0.66
N GLN A 32 9.74 1.64 -0.35
CA GLN A 32 10.92 1.71 -1.21
C GLN A 32 11.58 0.33 -1.30
N ARG A 33 11.96 -0.08 -2.51
CA ARG A 33 12.72 -1.32 -2.73
C ARG A 33 13.52 -1.27 -4.02
N VAL A 34 14.56 -2.08 -4.10
CA VAL A 34 15.30 -2.33 -5.34
C VAL A 34 14.83 -3.67 -5.92
N ILE A 35 14.52 -3.68 -7.21
CA ILE A 35 14.18 -4.89 -7.95
C ILE A 35 15.17 -5.10 -9.10
N ILE A 36 15.28 -6.34 -9.55
CA ILE A 36 15.86 -6.65 -10.86
C ILE A 36 14.71 -6.77 -11.85
N ASN A 37 14.74 -5.98 -12.91
CA ASN A 37 13.71 -6.05 -13.94
C ASN A 37 13.92 -7.27 -14.85
N ILE A 38 12.99 -7.52 -15.77
CA ILE A 38 13.07 -8.65 -16.70
C ILE A 38 14.30 -8.61 -17.63
N ARG A 39 14.96 -7.46 -17.75
CA ARG A 39 16.18 -7.26 -18.53
C ARG A 39 17.46 -7.39 -17.68
N GLY A 40 17.36 -7.79 -16.42
CA GLY A 40 18.50 -7.93 -15.51
C GLY A 40 18.97 -6.62 -14.87
N ASN A 41 18.34 -5.48 -15.16
CA ASN A 41 18.78 -4.19 -14.64
C ASN A 41 18.21 -3.91 -13.25
N ARG A 42 19.04 -3.34 -12.38
CA ARG A 42 18.63 -2.82 -11.07
C ARG A 42 17.71 -1.61 -11.25
N GLN A 43 16.55 -1.64 -10.61
CA GLN A 43 15.58 -0.55 -10.62
C GLN A 43 15.18 -0.21 -9.18
N VAL A 44 15.33 1.07 -8.82
CA VAL A 44 14.83 1.60 -7.54
C VAL A 44 13.34 1.93 -7.72
N ILE A 45 12.51 1.30 -6.90
CA ILE A 45 11.10 1.62 -6.76
C ILE A 45 10.98 2.54 -5.54
N PRO A 46 10.63 3.82 -5.71
CA PRO A 46 10.58 4.75 -4.59
C PRO A 46 9.36 4.49 -3.71
N GLU A 47 9.46 4.92 -2.46
CA GLU A 47 8.32 5.02 -1.57
C GLU A 47 7.25 5.93 -2.19
N LYS A 48 5.98 5.57 -2.05
CA LYS A 48 4.88 6.38 -2.58
C LYS A 48 3.57 6.12 -1.85
N ILE A 49 2.91 7.18 -1.40
CA ILE A 49 1.50 7.10 -0.99
C ILE A 49 0.65 6.85 -2.24
N LEU A 50 -0.04 5.71 -2.25
CA LEU A 50 -0.88 5.30 -3.36
C LEU A 50 -2.20 6.07 -3.32
N ARG A 51 -2.78 6.28 -4.50
CA ARG A 51 -4.11 6.87 -4.66
C ARG A 51 -5.13 5.77 -4.90
N PRO A 52 -5.99 5.45 -3.92
CA PRO A 52 -7.12 4.57 -4.15
C PRO A 52 -8.10 5.22 -5.12
N TYR A 53 -8.90 4.40 -5.79
CA TYR A 53 -9.99 4.86 -6.65
C TYR A 53 -11.34 4.58 -5.98
N TYR A 54 -12.37 5.34 -6.35
CA TYR A 54 -13.72 5.14 -5.84
C TYR A 54 -14.55 4.39 -6.86
N ARG A 55 -15.27 3.36 -6.41
CA ARG A 55 -16.26 2.66 -7.23
C ARG A 55 -17.65 2.87 -6.62
N ARG A 56 -18.57 3.41 -7.41
CA ARG A 56 -19.95 3.73 -6.96
C ARG A 56 -20.62 2.49 -6.38
N GLY A 57 -21.09 2.58 -5.13
CA GLY A 57 -21.75 1.49 -4.41
C GLY A 57 -20.82 0.49 -3.71
N TRP A 58 -19.50 0.58 -3.89
CA TRP A 58 -18.53 -0.37 -3.30
C TRP A 58 -17.48 0.30 -2.40
N GLY A 59 -17.31 1.62 -2.50
CA GLY A 59 -16.40 2.38 -1.66
C GLY A 59 -15.00 2.57 -2.27
N LYS A 60 -14.02 2.85 -1.39
CA LYS A 60 -12.64 3.17 -1.75
C LYS A 60 -11.83 1.88 -1.98
N GLN A 61 -11.24 1.74 -3.16
CA GLN A 61 -10.53 0.54 -3.60
C GLN A 61 -9.07 0.82 -3.95
N ILE A 62 -8.20 -0.15 -3.67
CA ILE A 62 -6.78 -0.12 -4.04
C ILE A 62 -6.36 -1.43 -4.68
N THR A 63 -5.58 -1.34 -5.76
CA THR A 63 -5.01 -2.50 -6.44
C THR A 63 -3.58 -2.72 -5.98
N LEU A 64 -3.29 -3.89 -5.41
CA LEU A 64 -1.98 -4.28 -4.90
C LEU A 64 -1.42 -5.48 -5.66
N ARG A 65 -0.10 -5.52 -5.83
CA ARG A 65 0.63 -6.61 -6.49
C ARG A 65 1.56 -7.31 -5.50
N ASP A 66 1.44 -8.62 -5.36
CA ASP A 66 2.34 -9.39 -4.49
C ASP A 66 3.70 -9.67 -5.15
N ARG A 67 4.59 -10.36 -4.43
CA ARG A 67 5.94 -10.70 -4.92
C ARG A 67 5.93 -11.68 -6.10
N ASN A 68 4.86 -12.46 -6.24
CA ASN A 68 4.69 -13.42 -7.34
C ASN A 68 4.04 -12.77 -8.57
N GLY A 69 3.80 -11.45 -8.53
CA GLY A 69 3.17 -10.70 -9.61
C GLY A 69 1.64 -10.79 -9.62
N LYS A 70 1.00 -11.49 -8.67
CA LYS A 70 -0.45 -11.59 -8.60
C LYS A 70 -1.03 -10.26 -8.14
N VAL A 71 -2.02 -9.79 -8.90
CA VAL A 71 -2.70 -8.51 -8.66
C VAL A 71 -4.05 -8.77 -8.00
N ARG A 72 -4.38 -8.03 -6.95
CA ARG A 72 -5.71 -8.09 -6.30
C ARG A 72 -6.18 -6.69 -5.92
N THR A 73 -7.48 -6.45 -6.07
CA THR A 73 -8.15 -5.24 -5.59
C THR A 73 -8.71 -5.48 -4.19
N HIS A 74 -8.47 -4.52 -3.30
CA HIS A 74 -8.94 -4.54 -1.92
C HIS A 74 -9.77 -3.29 -1.63
N LEU A 75 -10.76 -3.44 -0.74
CA LEU A 75 -11.40 -2.29 -0.11
C LEU A 75 -10.45 -1.71 0.93
N VAL A 76 -10.24 -0.39 0.89
CA VAL A 76 -9.36 0.30 1.85
C VAL A 76 -9.89 0.13 3.27
N ASP A 77 -11.21 0.20 3.46
CA ASP A 77 -11.82 0.04 4.78
C ASP A 77 -11.65 -1.37 5.34
N VAL A 78 -11.64 -2.40 4.48
CA VAL A 78 -11.39 -3.78 4.89
C VAL A 78 -9.93 -3.99 5.25
N LEU A 79 -9.01 -3.38 4.50
CA LEU A 79 -7.60 -3.38 4.89
C LEU A 79 -7.42 -2.66 6.24
N TYR A 80 -8.02 -1.48 6.41
CA TYR A 80 -7.92 -0.72 7.65
C TYR A 80 -8.35 -1.58 8.85
N ARG A 81 -9.57 -2.13 8.83
CA ARG A 81 -10.14 -2.95 9.92
C ARG A 81 -9.32 -4.20 10.29
N LYS A 82 -8.45 -4.68 9.40
CA LYS A 82 -7.58 -5.84 9.63
C LYS A 82 -6.26 -5.51 10.35
N HIS A 83 -5.95 -4.21 10.46
CA HIS A 83 -4.70 -3.68 11.00
C HIS A 83 -4.94 -2.66 12.13
N PHE A 84 -6.08 -1.94 12.12
CA PHE A 84 -6.49 -0.97 13.13
C PHE A 84 -7.98 -1.10 13.45
#